data_AF-A2BLF9-F1
#
_entry.id   AF-A2BLF9-F1
#
_cell.length_a   1.000
_cell.length_b   1.000
_cell.length_c   1.000
_cell.angle_alpha   90.00
_cell.angle_beta   90.00
_cell.angle_gamma   90.00
#
_symmetry.space_group_name_H-M   'P 1'
#
loop_
_entity.id
_entity.type
_entity.pdbx_description
1 polymer ?
#
loop_
_entity_poly.entity_id
_entity_poly.type
_entity_poly.pdbx_seq_one_letter_code
_entity_poly.pdbx_strand_id
1 'polypeptide(L)' 'MARAIIEVLKEARGPLTFDEIFEGVSSRLAGSARKFEIREILSSLVRENIVVREPDYERKRMVYRLREG' A
#
# COMPACT_ATOMS: atom_id res chain seq x y z
N MET A 1 8.18 -5.39 7.36
CA MET A 1 7.33 -4.26 6.95
C MET A 1 6.76 -4.42 5.54
N ALA A 2 7.57 -4.74 4.51
CA ALA A 2 7.06 -5.06 3.16
C ALA A 2 5.97 -6.15 3.14
N ARG A 3 6.18 -7.24 3.88
CA ARG A 3 5.17 -8.29 4.07
C ARG A 3 3.83 -7.75 4.59
N ALA A 4 3.85 -6.85 5.56
CA ALA A 4 2.62 -6.26 6.11
C ALA A 4 1.87 -5.41 5.07
N ILE A 5 2.59 -4.64 4.24
CA ILE A 5 1.98 -3.88 3.12
C ILE A 5 1.31 -4.84 2.14
N ILE A 6 1.98 -5.92 1.74
CA ILE A 6 1.44 -6.92 0.82
C ILE A 6 0.19 -7.58 1.41
N GLU A 7 0.23 -7.97 2.68
CA GLU A 7 -0.94 -8.54 3.37
C GLU A 7 -2.11 -7.54 3.44
N VAL A 8 -1.85 -6.23 3.60
CA VAL A 8 -2.92 -5.21 3.62
C VAL A 8 -3.57 -5.14 2.23
N LEU A 9 -2.75 -5.07 1.17
CA LEU A 9 -3.24 -5.00 -0.20
C LEU A 9 -3.94 -6.30 -0.64
N LYS A 10 -3.51 -7.46 -0.13
CA LYS A 10 -4.11 -8.77 -0.44
C LYS A 10 -5.48 -8.95 0.20
N GLU A 11 -5.68 -8.43 1.40
CA GLU A 11 -6.96 -8.49 2.12
C GLU A 11 -7.96 -7.43 1.64
N ALA A 12 -7.48 -6.40 0.94
CA ALA A 12 -8.31 -5.34 0.41
C ALA A 12 -9.24 -5.88 -0.70
N ARG A 13 -10.51 -5.48 -0.67
CA ARG A 13 -11.48 -5.79 -1.75
C ARG A 13 -11.27 -4.94 -3.01
N GLY A 14 -10.30 -4.04 -3.00
CA GLY A 14 -10.01 -3.12 -4.09
C GLY A 14 -8.77 -2.27 -3.82
N PRO A 15 -8.46 -1.30 -4.70
CA PRO A 15 -7.31 -0.43 -4.56
C PRO A 15 -7.37 0.42 -3.29
N LEU A 16 -6.23 0.60 -2.64
CA LEU A 16 -6.10 1.39 -1.42
C LEU A 16 -5.27 2.64 -1.65
N THR A 17 -5.64 3.73 -1.00
CA THR A 17 -4.82 4.95 -0.92
C THR A 17 -3.63 4.74 0.02
N PHE A 18 -2.63 5.63 -0.07
CA PHE A 18 -1.48 5.59 0.83
C PHE A 18 -1.87 5.66 2.32
N ASP A 19 -2.84 6.51 2.67
CA ASP A 19 -3.27 6.65 4.06
C ASP A 19 -3.99 5.39 4.56
N GLU A 20 -4.83 4.75 3.74
CA GLU A 20 -5.47 3.47 4.09
C GLU A 20 -4.44 2.35 4.29
N ILE A 21 -3.39 2.31 3.46
CA ILE A 21 -2.27 1.37 3.62
C ILE A 21 -1.51 1.66 4.92
N PHE A 22 -1.24 2.94 5.20
CA PHE A 22 -0.55 3.35 6.42
C PHE A 22 -1.31 2.93 7.68
N GLU A 23 -2.62 3.16 7.72
CA GLU A 23 -3.49 2.77 8.84
C GLU A 23 -3.52 1.26 9.02
N GLY A 24 -3.68 0.50 7.94
CA GLY A 24 -3.68 -0.97 7.98
C GLY A 24 -2.34 -1.55 8.48
N VAL A 25 -1.22 -1.02 7.99
CA VAL A 25 0.12 -1.46 8.42
C VAL A 25 0.42 -1.06 9.86
N SER A 26 0.08 0.18 10.24
CA SER A 26 0.33 0.67 11.61
C SER A 26 -0.46 -0.10 12.65
N SER A 27 -1.70 -0.47 12.33
CA SER A 27 -2.55 -1.30 13.19
C SER A 27 -1.92 -2.68 13.45
N ARG A 28 -1.32 -3.29 12.43
CA ARG A 28 -0.65 -4.60 12.56
C ARG A 28 0.69 -4.55 13.27
N LEU A 29 1.40 -3.43 13.15
CA LEU A 29 2.74 -3.26 13.72
C LEU A 29 2.73 -2.47 15.05
N ALA A 30 1.57 -2.38 15.72
CA ALA A 30 1.38 -1.69 17.00
C ALA A 30 1.96 -0.25 16.99
N GLY A 31 1.79 0.48 15.89
CA GLY A 31 2.22 1.88 15.76
C GLY A 31 3.73 2.09 15.53
N SER A 32 4.52 1.03 15.36
CA SER A 32 5.97 1.15 15.12
C SER A 32 6.36 1.64 13.72
N ALA A 33 5.41 1.68 12.78
CA ALA A 33 5.69 2.02 11.39
C ALA A 33 5.61 3.53 11.13
N ARG A 34 6.65 4.10 10.50
CA ARG A 34 6.65 5.51 10.09
C ARG A 34 6.13 5.66 8.66
N LYS A 35 5.42 6.77 8.39
CA LYS A 35 4.93 7.10 7.03
C LYS A 35 6.06 7.10 5.98
N PHE A 36 7.24 7.59 6.35
CA PHE A 36 8.41 7.60 5.47
C PHE A 36 8.85 6.19 5.05
N GLU A 37 8.97 5.26 6.01
CA GLU A 37 9.39 3.88 5.75
C GLU A 37 8.39 3.15 4.85
N ILE A 38 7.09 3.33 5.11
CA ILE A 38 6.03 2.74 4.28
C ILE A 38 6.09 3.29 2.85
N ARG A 39 6.37 4.59 2.67
CA ARG A 39 6.48 5.21 1.35
C ARG A 39 7.68 4.68 0.55
N GLU A 40 8.83 4.54 1.19
CA GLU A 40 10.04 3.98 0.56
C GLU A 40 9.80 2.54 0.11
N ILE A 41 9.25 1.70 0.99
CA ILE A 41 8.97 0.30 0.67
C ILE A 41 7.93 0.18 -0.43
N LEU A 42 6.83 0.96 -0.36
CA LEU A 42 5.79 0.94 -1.38
C LEU A 42 6.34 1.38 -2.74
N SER A 43 7.25 2.35 -2.77
CA SER A 43 7.93 2.80 -4.00
C SER A 43 8.83 1.71 -4.59
N SER A 44 9.54 0.95 -3.74
CA SER A 44 10.32 -0.21 -4.20
C SER A 44 9.43 -1.32 -4.76
N LEU A 45 8.32 -1.66 -4.09
CA LEU A 45 7.36 -2.66 -4.59
C LEU A 45 6.75 -2.26 -5.94
N VAL A 46 6.55 -0.96 -6.18
CA VAL A 46 6.10 -0.45 -7.49
C VAL A 46 7.20 -0.60 -8.55
N ARG A 47 8.45 -0.26 -8.22
CA ARG A 47 9.60 -0.43 -9.13
C ARG A 47 9.87 -1.90 -9.47
N GLU A 48 9.65 -2.79 -8.52
CA GLU A 48 9.74 -4.25 -8.66
C GLU A 48 8.50 -4.86 -9.35
N ASN A 49 7.53 -4.01 -9.75
CA ASN A 49 6.33 -4.42 -10.46
C ASN A 49 5.41 -5.37 -9.66
N ILE A 50 5.54 -5.41 -8.32
CA ILE A 50 4.68 -6.19 -7.42
C ILE A 50 3.40 -5.42 -7.10
N VAL A 51 3.49 -4.09 -6.99
CA VAL A 51 2.37 -3.19 -6.70
C VAL A 51 2.16 -2.25 -7.87
N VAL A 52 0.91 -2.06 -8.27
CA VAL A 52 0.52 -1.04 -9.26
C VAL A 52 0.11 0.22 -8.52
N ARG A 53 0.61 1.37 -8.97
CA ARG A 53 0.17 2.71 -8.53
C ARG A 53 -0.56 3.38 -9.69
N GLU A 54 -1.82 3.72 -9.49
CA GLU A 54 -2.66 4.30 -10.55
C GLU A 54 -3.59 5.40 -10.01
N PRO A 55 -4.04 6.34 -10.85
CA PRO A 55 -5.06 7.30 -10.45
C PRO A 55 -6.43 6.63 -10.36
N ASP A 56 -7.11 6.84 -9.23
CA ASP A 56 -8.54 6.58 -9.07
C ASP A 56 -9.28 7.90 -9.33
N TYR A 57 -9.94 7.98 -10.49
CA TYR A 57 -10.64 9.19 -10.94
C TYR A 57 -11.94 9.44 -10.19
N GLU A 58 -12.59 8.40 -9.66
CA GLU A 58 -13.80 8.54 -8.85
C GLU A 58 -13.46 9.17 -7.51
N ARG A 59 -12.40 8.66 -6.86
CA ARG A 59 -11.93 9.16 -5.56
C ARG A 59 -11.04 10.40 -5.69
N LYS A 60 -10.61 10.75 -6.91
CA LYS A 60 -9.61 11.81 -7.21
C LYS A 60 -8.32 11.65 -6.40
N ARG A 61 -7.84 10.41 -6.27
CA ARG A 61 -6.68 10.05 -5.44
C ARG A 61 -5.76 9.07 -6.17
N MET A 62 -4.52 8.98 -5.71
CA MET A 62 -3.63 7.89 -6.10
C MET A 62 -3.93 6.67 -5.24
N VAL A 63 -4.11 5.52 -5.89
CA VAL A 63 -4.35 4.24 -5.23
C VAL A 63 -3.28 3.23 -5.61
N TYR A 64 -3.20 2.18 -4.81
CA TYR A 64 -2.27 1.09 -4.93
C TYR A 64 -3.03 -0.23 -4.82
N ARG A 65 -2.65 -1.20 -5.65
CA ARG A 65 -3.14 -2.58 -5.58
C ARG A 65 -2.02 -3.56 -5.90
N LEU A 66 -2.17 -4.81 -5.51
CA LEU A 66 -1.27 -5.86 -6.00
C LEU A 66 -1.42 -5.98 -7.52
N ARG A 67 -0.29 -6.19 -8.19
CA ARG A 67 -0.32 -6.60 -9.58
C ARG A 67 -0.83 -8.04 -9.62
N GLU A 68 -1.97 -8.25 -10.25
CA GLU A 68 -2.42 -9.60 -10.57
C GLU A 68 -1.47 -10.15 -11.64
N GLY A 69 -0.91 -11.33 -11.37
CA GLY A 69 0.03 -12.03 -12.26
C GLY A 69 -0.67 -12.57 -13.50
#